data_AF-X8DLJ3-F1
#
_entry.id   AF-X8DLJ3-F1
#
_cell.length_a   1.000
_cell.length_b   1.000
_cell.length_c   1.000
_cell.angle_alpha   90.00
_cell.angle_beta   90.00
_cell.angle_gamma   90.00
#
_symmetry.space_group_name_H-M   'P 1'
#
loop_
_entity.id
_entity.type
_entity.pdbx_description
1 polymer ?
#
loop_
_entity_poly.entity_id
_entity_poly.type
_entity_poly.pdbx_seq_one_letter_code
_entity_poly.pdbx_strand_id
1 'polypeptide(L)'
;MALAVLMVLAAMAALAVLDRHAGAACPQLAAGAAGLATWLADAAVIATLLVWHLIGATSTDDGYNLTIARVSHQAGYLANYYRFFGASEAPFDWYPAVLAHLASVSTAGVWMRLPATAAGIGCWLIISRYVLPRLGPGRGGLAGNRVAVWTAGAVFLAAWLPFNNGLRPEPLIACGTVLTWALVEQAVATRRLVPAAAAIVVAMLTATLAPRG
;
A
#
# COMPACT_ATOMS: atom_id res chain seq x y z
N MET A 1 19.88 7.86 -14.32
CA MET A 1 18.66 7.42 -13.58
C MET A 1 17.48 7.16 -14.51
N ALA A 2 16.98 8.15 -15.27
CA ALA A 2 15.84 7.96 -16.17
C ALA A 2 16.00 6.77 -17.15
N LEU A 3 17.17 6.64 -17.78
CA LEU A 3 17.47 5.50 -18.64
C LEU A 3 17.36 4.15 -17.91
N ALA A 4 17.85 4.04 -16.68
CA ALA A 4 17.77 2.81 -15.91
C ALA A 4 16.31 2.42 -15.62
N VAL A 5 15.48 3.39 -15.22
CA VAL A 5 14.03 3.18 -15.03
C VAL A 5 13.38 2.71 -16.34
N LEU A 6 13.68 3.37 -17.46
CA LEU A 6 13.16 2.98 -18.77
C LEU A 6 13.60 1.57 -19.17
N MET A 7 14.84 1.17 -18.88
CA MET A 7 15.35 -0.17 -19.15
C MET A 7 14.65 -1.23 -18.29
N VAL A 8 14.37 -0.94 -17.01
CA VAL A 8 13.60 -1.84 -16.14
C VAL A 8 12.18 -2.01 -16.66
N LEU A 9 11.51 -0.91 -17.05
CA LEU A 9 10.17 -0.95 -17.63
C LEU A 9 10.14 -1.72 -18.96
N ALA A 10 11.14 -1.51 -19.82
CA ALA A 10 11.28 -2.24 -21.08
C ALA A 10 11.51 -3.73 -20.84
N ALA A 11 12.34 -4.10 -19.86
CA ALA A 11 12.57 -5.50 -19.48
C ALA A 11 11.29 -6.16 -18.93
N MET A 12 10.52 -5.45 -18.10
CA MET A 12 9.21 -5.93 -17.64
C MET A 12 8.21 -6.10 -18.78
N ALA A 13 8.19 -5.18 -19.75
CA ALA A 13 7.34 -5.28 -20.93
C ALA A 13 7.72 -6.48 -21.81
N ALA A 14 9.03 -6.71 -22.05
CA ALA A 14 9.52 -7.88 -22.76
C ALA A 14 9.16 -9.19 -22.04
N LEU A 15 9.27 -9.21 -20.71
CA LEU A 15 8.84 -10.35 -19.89
C LEU A 15 7.33 -10.61 -20.03
N ALA A 16 6.52 -9.56 -20.10
CA ALA A 16 5.08 -9.69 -20.32
C ALA A 16 4.73 -10.23 -21.71
N VAL A 17 5.54 -9.92 -22.73
CA VAL A 17 5.40 -10.52 -24.05
C VAL A 17 5.73 -12.01 -23.99
N LEU A 18 6.82 -12.41 -23.33
CA LEU A 18 7.19 -13.82 -23.16
C LEU A 18 6.12 -14.63 -22.42
N ASP A 19 5.60 -14.11 -21.30
CA ASP A 19 4.54 -14.75 -20.52
C ASP A 19 3.26 -14.98 -21.35
N ARG A 20 2.95 -14.09 -22.31
CA ARG A 20 1.80 -14.25 -23.21
C ARG A 20 2.01 -15.36 -24.24
N HIS A 21 3.24 -15.54 -24.72
CA HIS A 21 3.58 -16.58 -25.69
C HIS A 21 3.71 -17.97 -25.05
N ALA A 22 4.01 -18.04 -23.74
CA ALA A 22 4.16 -19.29 -23.00
C ALA A 22 2.85 -20.12 -22.87
N GLY A 23 1.71 -19.64 -23.38
CA GLY A 23 0.50 -20.45 -23.58
C GLY A 23 -0.18 -20.95 -22.29
N ALA A 24 0.26 -20.53 -21.12
CA ALA A 24 -0.40 -20.87 -19.86
C ALA A 24 -1.82 -20.29 -19.87
N ALA A 25 -2.81 -21.19 -19.95
CA ALA A 25 -4.21 -20.84 -19.74
C ALA A 25 -4.29 -20.02 -18.46
N CYS A 26 -4.72 -18.77 -18.57
CA CYS A 26 -4.94 -17.94 -17.40
C CYS A 26 -6.07 -18.66 -16.65
N PRO A 27 -5.84 -19.29 -15.48
CA PRO A 27 -6.98 -19.63 -14.65
C PRO A 27 -7.68 -18.29 -14.48
N GLN A 28 -8.95 -18.20 -14.87
CA GLN A 28 -9.76 -17.06 -14.49
C GLN A 28 -9.59 -16.99 -12.98
N LEU A 29 -8.78 -16.04 -12.51
CA LEU A 29 -8.85 -15.55 -11.15
C LEU A 29 -10.31 -15.19 -11.08
N ALA A 30 -11.08 -16.06 -10.48
CA ALA A 30 -12.51 -15.90 -10.38
C ALA A 30 -12.66 -14.70 -9.45
N ALA A 31 -12.59 -13.51 -10.02
CA ALA A 31 -13.31 -12.35 -9.58
C ALA A 31 -14.79 -12.72 -9.76
N GLY A 32 -15.25 -13.72 -9.00
CA GLY A 32 -16.65 -13.93 -8.77
C GLY A 32 -17.16 -12.60 -8.27
N ALA A 33 -18.20 -12.07 -8.92
CA ALA A 33 -18.81 -10.82 -8.54
C ALA A 33 -18.98 -10.82 -7.02
N ALA A 34 -18.35 -9.85 -6.36
CA ALA A 34 -18.31 -9.85 -4.91
C ALA A 34 -19.74 -9.85 -4.37
N GLY A 35 -20.02 -10.76 -3.42
CA GLY A 35 -21.35 -10.88 -2.86
C GLY A 35 -21.79 -9.60 -2.17
N LEU A 36 -23.10 -9.42 -2.00
CA LEU A 36 -23.68 -8.25 -1.33
C LEU A 36 -23.03 -7.97 0.03
N ALA A 37 -22.69 -9.01 0.78
CA ALA A 37 -22.02 -8.87 2.08
C ALA A 37 -20.62 -8.24 1.97
N THR A 38 -19.85 -8.59 0.94
CA THR A 38 -18.54 -7.98 0.68
C THR A 38 -18.71 -6.52 0.29
N TRP A 39 -19.66 -6.19 -0.59
CA TRP A 39 -19.90 -4.81 -1.00
C TRP A 39 -20.34 -3.92 0.18
N LEU A 40 -21.21 -4.43 1.06
CA LEU A 40 -21.60 -3.73 2.28
C LEU A 40 -20.43 -3.55 3.25
N ALA A 41 -19.57 -4.56 3.40
CA ALA A 41 -18.37 -4.44 4.20
C ALA A 41 -17.39 -3.41 3.60
N ASP A 42 -17.25 -3.36 2.28
CA ASP A 42 -16.43 -2.35 1.61
C ASP A 42 -16.92 -0.95 1.87
N ALA A 43 -18.23 -0.72 1.69
CA ALA A 43 -18.84 0.57 1.97
C ALA A 43 -18.63 0.97 3.43
N ALA A 44 -18.81 0.04 4.37
CA ALA A 44 -18.62 0.29 5.79
C ALA A 44 -17.16 0.63 6.14
N VAL A 45 -16.20 -0.17 5.66
CA VAL A 45 -14.77 0.06 5.93
C VAL A 45 -14.29 1.37 5.30
N ILE A 46 -14.62 1.61 4.03
CA ILE A 46 -14.22 2.85 3.33
C ILE A 46 -14.86 4.07 3.99
N ALA A 47 -16.16 4.03 4.30
CA ALA A 47 -16.82 5.13 5.00
C ALA A 47 -16.17 5.40 6.37
N THR A 48 -15.85 4.35 7.12
CA THR A 48 -15.17 4.48 8.42
C THR A 48 -13.78 5.10 8.26
N LEU A 49 -12.99 4.67 7.28
CA LEU A 49 -11.68 5.26 6.98
C LEU A 49 -11.78 6.73 6.59
N LEU A 50 -12.78 7.11 5.80
CA LEU A 50 -13.00 8.50 5.38
C LEU A 50 -13.46 9.39 6.53
N VAL A 51 -14.38 8.90 7.38
CA VAL A 51 -14.79 9.62 8.58
C VAL A 51 -13.59 9.78 9.52
N TRP A 52 -12.84 8.70 9.76
CA TRP A 52 -11.67 8.73 10.63
C TRP A 52 -10.50 9.56 10.07
N HIS A 53 -10.41 9.71 8.75
CA HIS A 53 -9.48 10.63 8.14
C HIS A 53 -9.74 12.08 8.60
N LEU A 54 -11.02 12.46 8.75
CA LEU A 54 -11.42 13.80 9.16
C LEU A 54 -11.35 14.01 10.68
N ILE A 55 -11.90 13.09 11.47
CA ILE A 55 -12.08 13.27 12.92
C ILE A 55 -11.13 12.43 13.79
N GLY A 56 -10.44 11.46 13.19
CA GLY A 56 -9.63 10.48 13.92
C GLY A 56 -8.34 11.06 14.47
N ALA A 57 -7.86 10.46 15.56
CA ALA A 57 -6.59 10.81 16.18
C ALA A 57 -5.42 10.55 15.22
N THR A 58 -4.43 11.44 15.25
CA THR A 58 -3.19 11.35 14.46
C THR A 58 -2.10 10.62 15.20
N SER A 59 -1.10 10.12 14.47
CA SER A 59 0.07 9.47 15.08
C SER A 59 0.98 10.48 15.79
N THR A 60 1.76 10.00 16.76
CA THR A 60 2.64 10.85 17.61
C THR A 60 3.71 11.62 16.84
N ASP A 61 4.18 11.06 15.73
CA ASP A 61 5.36 11.56 14.99
C ASP A 61 4.94 12.36 13.75
N ASP A 62 3.67 12.74 13.63
CA ASP A 62 3.18 13.51 12.49
C ASP A 62 3.85 14.89 12.43
N GLY A 63 3.99 15.57 13.58
CA GLY A 63 4.72 16.84 13.66
C GLY A 63 6.20 16.71 13.32
N TYR A 64 6.81 15.56 13.64
CA TYR A 64 8.20 15.26 13.33
C TYR A 64 8.39 15.16 11.81
N ASN A 65 7.63 14.28 11.15
CA ASN A 65 7.68 14.07 9.70
C ASN A 65 7.30 15.33 8.91
N LEU A 66 6.27 16.05 9.35
CA LEU A 66 5.84 17.29 8.69
C LEU A 66 6.92 18.38 8.74
N THR A 67 7.69 18.47 9.82
CA THR A 67 8.75 19.48 9.94
C THR A 67 9.93 19.15 9.05
N ILE A 68 10.36 17.89 9.00
CA ILE A 68 11.38 17.41 8.05
C ILE A 68 10.94 17.72 6.60
N ALA A 69 9.70 17.37 6.25
CA ALA A 69 9.13 17.63 4.93
C ALA A 69 9.17 19.12 4.56
N ARG A 70 8.74 20.01 5.46
CA ARG A 70 8.67 21.46 5.21
C ARG A 70 10.04 22.12 5.03
N VAL A 71 11.03 21.73 5.84
CA VAL A 71 12.36 22.37 5.83
C VAL A 71 13.22 21.85 4.67
N SER A 72 12.92 20.66 4.14
CA SER A 72 13.72 19.98 3.11
C SER A 72 14.04 20.83 1.87
N HIS A 73 13.09 21.62 1.39
CA HIS A 73 13.31 22.49 0.22
C HIS A 73 14.32 23.60 0.50
N GLN A 74 14.32 24.16 1.71
CA GLN A 74 15.28 25.19 2.12
C GLN A 74 16.66 24.59 2.43
N ALA A 75 16.68 23.40 3.04
CA ALA A 75 17.90 22.67 3.34
C ALA A 75 18.60 22.10 2.09
N GLY A 76 17.85 21.86 1.01
CA GLY A 76 18.34 21.23 -0.22
C GLY A 76 18.43 19.69 -0.15
N TYR A 77 18.06 19.09 0.99
CA TYR A 77 18.00 17.64 1.21
C TYR A 77 17.06 17.32 2.39
N LEU A 78 16.74 16.03 2.57
CA LEU A 78 15.91 15.56 3.68
C LEU A 78 16.75 15.36 4.94
N ALA A 79 16.95 16.43 5.70
CA ALA A 79 17.68 16.40 6.96
C ALA A 79 16.81 15.90 8.11
N ASN A 80 17.38 15.05 8.96
CA ASN A 80 16.80 14.76 10.26
C ASN A 80 16.84 16.04 11.12
N TYR A 81 15.70 16.72 11.19
CA TYR A 81 15.65 18.08 11.75
C TYR A 81 15.93 18.12 13.26
N TYR A 82 15.57 17.07 13.98
CA TYR A 82 15.59 17.07 15.44
C TYR A 82 16.77 16.31 16.05
N ARG A 83 17.44 15.43 15.29
CA ARG A 83 18.50 14.54 15.79
C ARG A 83 19.60 14.35 14.76
N PHE A 84 20.63 13.60 15.14
CA PHE A 84 21.73 13.18 14.28
C PHE A 84 22.48 14.31 13.56
N PHE A 85 22.56 15.50 14.19
CA PHE A 85 23.32 16.65 13.70
C PHE A 85 22.96 17.07 12.25
N GLY A 86 21.69 16.90 11.85
CA GLY A 86 21.23 17.23 10.50
C GLY A 86 21.63 16.22 9.43
N ALA A 87 22.02 15.00 9.81
CA ALA A 87 22.25 13.90 8.88
C ALA A 87 20.99 13.62 8.03
N SER A 88 21.19 13.07 6.84
CA SER A 88 20.08 12.73 5.92
C SER A 88 19.21 11.60 6.47
N GLU A 89 17.92 11.60 6.11
CA GLU A 89 16.99 10.46 6.29
C GLU A 89 17.34 9.26 5.40
N ALA A 90 18.33 9.41 4.50
CA ALA A 90 18.84 8.33 3.69
C ALA A 90 19.29 7.13 4.57
N PRO A 91 19.04 5.88 4.13
CA PRO A 91 18.55 5.49 2.81
C PRO A 91 17.01 5.40 2.68
N PHE A 92 16.24 5.82 3.69
CA PHE A 92 14.78 5.67 3.74
C PHE A 92 14.05 7.00 3.43
N ASP A 93 14.51 7.71 2.41
CA ASP A 93 14.17 9.12 2.17
C ASP A 93 13.10 9.34 1.08
N TRP A 94 12.75 8.32 0.31
CA TRP A 94 11.81 8.48 -0.81
C TRP A 94 10.40 8.90 -0.36
N TYR A 95 9.89 8.35 0.74
CA TYR A 95 8.56 8.71 1.24
C TYR A 95 8.54 10.08 1.92
N PRO A 96 9.51 10.44 2.77
CA PRO A 96 9.69 11.83 3.19
C PRO A 96 9.80 12.81 2.03
N ALA A 97 10.40 12.42 0.89
CA ALA A 97 10.42 13.26 -0.32
C ALA A 97 9.02 13.47 -0.92
N VAL A 98 8.18 12.43 -0.94
CA VAL A 98 6.77 12.55 -1.34
C VAL A 98 6.01 13.49 -0.41
N LEU A 99 6.23 13.39 0.91
CA LEU A 99 5.65 14.30 1.89
C LEU A 99 6.14 15.75 1.71
N ALA A 100 7.42 15.95 1.38
CA ALA A 100 7.95 17.27 1.08
C ALA A 100 7.24 17.90 -0.14
N HIS A 101 6.98 17.10 -1.18
CA HIS A 101 6.23 17.56 -2.34
C HIS A 101 4.78 17.92 -1.98
N LEU A 102 4.09 17.07 -1.20
CA LEU A 102 2.74 17.37 -0.69
C LEU A 102 2.70 18.66 0.15
N ALA A 103 3.70 18.85 1.02
CA ALA A 103 3.84 20.01 1.88
C ALA A 103 4.06 21.32 1.09
N SER A 104 4.61 21.24 -0.13
CA SER A 104 4.76 22.40 -1.01
C SER A 104 3.42 22.95 -1.51
N VAL A 105 2.38 22.11 -1.55
CA VAL A 105 1.01 22.51 -1.93
C VAL A 105 0.22 22.96 -0.70
N SER A 106 0.21 22.14 0.35
CA SER A 106 -0.48 22.45 1.61
C SER A 106 0.10 21.65 2.76
N THR A 107 0.15 22.25 3.94
CA THR A 107 0.58 21.57 5.18
C THR A 107 -0.59 21.18 6.07
N ALA A 108 -1.83 21.27 5.56
CA ALA A 108 -3.02 20.86 6.30
C ALA A 108 -2.96 19.35 6.60
N GLY A 109 -3.27 18.95 7.84
CA GLY A 109 -3.18 17.54 8.26
C GLY A 109 -4.02 16.60 7.40
N VAL A 110 -5.23 17.02 7.02
CA VAL A 110 -6.13 16.28 6.11
C VAL A 110 -5.44 16.02 4.76
N TRP A 111 -4.79 17.04 4.18
CA TRP A 111 -4.06 16.89 2.92
C TRP A 111 -2.84 15.97 3.05
N MET A 112 -2.04 16.17 4.09
CA MET A 112 -0.81 15.42 4.30
C MET A 112 -1.05 13.92 4.58
N ARG A 113 -2.22 13.57 5.12
CA ARG A 113 -2.61 12.19 5.46
C ARG A 113 -3.28 11.44 4.30
N LEU A 114 -3.47 12.06 3.14
CA LEU A 114 -4.05 11.40 1.96
C LEU A 114 -3.31 10.10 1.55
N PRO A 115 -1.95 10.04 1.55
CA PRO A 115 -1.25 8.79 1.22
C PRO A 115 -1.62 7.64 2.17
N ALA A 116 -1.72 7.90 3.46
CA ALA A 116 -2.11 6.90 4.46
C ALA A 116 -3.54 6.41 4.23
N THR A 117 -4.49 7.31 4.00
CA THR A 117 -5.89 6.92 3.74
C THR A 117 -6.05 6.17 2.42
N ALA A 118 -5.34 6.59 1.36
CA ALA A 118 -5.32 5.87 0.09
C ALA A 118 -4.72 4.46 0.25
N ALA A 119 -3.64 4.31 1.02
CA ALA A 119 -3.05 3.01 1.34
C ALA A 119 -4.02 2.13 2.13
N GLY A 120 -4.81 2.68 3.06
CA GLY A 120 -5.83 1.95 3.79
C GLY A 120 -6.96 1.42 2.92
N ILE A 121 -7.48 2.27 2.03
CA ILE A 121 -8.51 1.87 1.06
C ILE A 121 -7.95 0.79 0.12
N GLY A 122 -6.75 1.00 -0.42
CA GLY A 122 -6.07 0.04 -1.29
C GLY A 122 -5.85 -1.31 -0.61
N CYS A 123 -5.33 -1.30 0.62
CA CYS A 123 -5.11 -2.50 1.43
C CYS A 123 -6.41 -3.27 1.67
N TRP A 124 -7.49 -2.59 2.08
CA TRP A 124 -8.79 -3.21 2.27
C TRP A 124 -9.36 -3.81 0.97
N LEU A 125 -9.23 -3.11 -0.16
CA LEU A 125 -9.72 -3.61 -1.45
C LEU A 125 -8.96 -4.87 -1.89
N ILE A 126 -7.64 -4.94 -1.65
CA ILE A 126 -6.87 -6.16 -1.90
C ILE A 126 -7.35 -7.30 -0.98
N ILE A 127 -7.58 -7.01 0.31
CA ILE A 127 -8.08 -8.01 1.25
C ILE A 127 -9.45 -8.55 0.82
N SER A 128 -10.41 -7.67 0.59
CA SER A 128 -11.80 -8.01 0.29
C SER A 128 -11.97 -8.70 -1.08
N ARG A 129 -11.22 -8.26 -2.10
CA ARG A 129 -11.37 -8.75 -3.49
C ARG A 129 -10.41 -9.85 -3.88
N TYR A 130 -9.25 -9.95 -3.21
CA TYR A 130 -8.22 -10.91 -3.59
C TYR A 130 -7.91 -11.90 -2.47
N VAL A 131 -7.60 -11.42 -1.27
CA VAL A 131 -7.18 -12.30 -0.15
C VAL A 131 -8.33 -13.21 0.29
N LEU A 132 -9.51 -12.65 0.59
CA LEU A 132 -10.64 -13.44 1.09
C LEU A 132 -11.15 -14.49 0.10
N PRO A 133 -11.31 -14.21 -1.21
CA PRO A 133 -11.70 -15.24 -2.17
C PRO A 133 -10.62 -16.31 -2.39
N ARG A 134 -9.35 -15.96 -2.19
CA ARG A 134 -8.20 -16.86 -2.39
C ARG A 134 -8.01 -17.83 -1.23
N LEU A 135 -8.36 -17.43 -0.01
CA LEU A 135 -8.23 -18.26 1.19
C LEU A 135 -9.43 -19.18 1.38
N GLY A 136 -9.20 -20.46 1.68
CA GLY A 136 -10.23 -21.43 2.06
C GLY A 136 -10.55 -22.49 0.98
N PRO A 137 -11.14 -23.63 1.37
CA PRO A 137 -11.31 -24.79 0.48
C PRO A 137 -12.51 -24.70 -0.48
N GLY A 138 -13.43 -23.75 -0.28
CA GLY A 138 -14.67 -23.64 -1.06
C GLY A 138 -14.56 -22.75 -2.31
N ARG A 139 -15.53 -22.87 -3.23
CA ARG A 139 -15.72 -21.92 -4.34
C ARG A 139 -15.99 -20.52 -3.78
N GLY A 140 -15.12 -19.56 -4.09
CA GLY A 140 -15.19 -18.20 -3.53
C GLY A 140 -14.53 -18.04 -2.15
N GLY A 141 -13.83 -19.06 -1.65
CA GLY A 141 -13.03 -18.99 -0.44
C GLY A 141 -13.81 -18.50 0.79
N LEU A 142 -13.13 -17.74 1.64
CA LEU A 142 -13.72 -17.08 2.81
C LEU A 142 -14.68 -15.95 2.43
N ALA A 143 -14.65 -15.44 1.19
CA ALA A 143 -15.58 -14.40 0.75
C ALA A 143 -17.04 -14.89 0.65
N GLY A 144 -17.26 -16.21 0.58
CA GLY A 144 -18.60 -16.80 0.69
C GLY A 144 -19.20 -16.77 2.10
N ASN A 145 -18.37 -16.62 3.15
CA ASN A 145 -18.82 -16.57 4.53
C ASN A 145 -18.95 -15.12 5.01
N ARG A 146 -20.20 -14.67 5.22
CA ARG A 146 -20.52 -13.31 5.68
C ARG A 146 -19.80 -12.96 6.99
N VAL A 147 -19.74 -13.91 7.94
CA VAL A 147 -19.07 -13.69 9.23
C VAL A 147 -17.58 -13.46 9.02
N ALA A 148 -16.94 -14.25 8.15
CA ALA A 148 -15.52 -14.08 7.86
C ALA A 148 -15.20 -12.71 7.24
N VAL A 149 -16.03 -12.25 6.31
CA VAL A 149 -15.88 -10.93 5.66
C VAL A 149 -16.01 -9.79 6.68
N TRP A 150 -17.05 -9.80 7.52
CA TRP A 150 -17.28 -8.76 8.52
C TRP A 150 -16.21 -8.77 9.62
N THR A 151 -15.79 -9.96 10.08
CA THR A 151 -14.70 -10.09 11.04
C THR A 151 -13.39 -9.57 10.45
N ALA A 152 -13.08 -9.86 9.19
CA ALA A 152 -11.90 -9.32 8.52
C ALA A 152 -11.94 -7.79 8.46
N GLY A 153 -13.10 -7.19 8.14
CA GLY A 153 -13.28 -5.74 8.16
C GLY A 153 -13.12 -5.12 9.54
N ALA A 154 -13.71 -5.75 10.57
CA ALA A 154 -13.61 -5.29 11.95
C ALA A 154 -12.17 -5.36 12.47
N VAL A 155 -11.46 -6.46 12.21
CA VAL A 155 -10.06 -6.64 12.60
C VAL A 155 -9.15 -5.66 11.85
N PHE A 156 -9.39 -5.47 10.55
CA PHE A 156 -8.67 -4.48 9.75
C PHE A 156 -8.84 -3.08 10.34
N LEU A 157 -10.07 -2.64 10.62
CA LEU A 157 -10.33 -1.33 11.22
C LEU A 157 -9.73 -1.22 12.63
N ALA A 158 -9.85 -2.25 13.46
CA ALA A 158 -9.27 -2.26 14.80
C ALA A 158 -7.75 -2.09 14.79
N ALA A 159 -7.06 -2.66 13.80
CA ALA A 159 -5.62 -2.46 13.60
C ALA A 159 -5.30 -1.11 12.93
N TRP A 160 -6.16 -0.61 12.04
CA TRP A 160 -5.88 0.57 11.23
C TRP A 160 -6.11 1.89 11.98
N LEU A 161 -7.29 2.05 12.58
CA LEU A 161 -7.73 3.32 13.18
C LEU A 161 -6.76 3.89 14.22
N PRO A 162 -6.19 3.11 15.17
CA PRO A 162 -5.30 3.66 16.19
C PRO A 162 -3.87 3.96 15.69
N PHE A 163 -3.37 3.26 14.66
CA PHE A 163 -1.94 3.29 14.32
C PHE A 163 -1.63 3.90 12.95
N ASN A 164 -2.51 3.74 11.97
CA ASN A 164 -2.25 4.03 10.56
C ASN A 164 -2.92 5.32 10.06
N ASN A 165 -3.17 6.26 10.98
CA ASN A 165 -3.89 7.50 10.70
C ASN A 165 -2.98 8.75 10.79
N GLY A 166 -1.76 8.65 10.25
CA GLY A 166 -0.77 9.72 10.34
C GLY A 166 0.19 9.78 9.15
N LEU A 167 1.32 10.45 9.34
CA LEU A 167 2.36 10.66 8.32
C LEU A 167 3.48 9.63 8.38
N ARG A 168 3.43 8.73 9.35
CA ARG A 168 4.40 7.65 9.43
C ARG A 168 4.20 6.64 8.27
N PRO A 169 5.22 5.85 7.87
CA PRO A 169 5.15 5.00 6.69
C PRO A 169 4.43 3.65 6.89
N GLU A 170 4.08 3.26 8.12
CA GLU A 170 3.40 1.99 8.45
C GLU A 170 2.14 1.69 7.59
N PRO A 171 1.28 2.67 7.24
CA PRO A 171 0.15 2.44 6.33
C PRO A 171 0.59 1.92 4.95
N LEU A 172 1.67 2.50 4.41
CA LEU A 172 2.23 2.09 3.12
C LEU A 172 2.92 0.74 3.23
N ILE A 173 3.59 0.45 4.36
CA ILE A 173 4.22 -0.86 4.61
C ILE A 173 3.16 -1.97 4.68
N ALA A 174 2.06 -1.74 5.41
CA ALA A 174 0.96 -2.69 5.52
C ALA A 174 0.34 -2.98 4.14
N CYS A 175 0.04 -1.92 3.37
CA CYS A 175 -0.50 -2.05 2.02
C CYS A 175 0.49 -2.77 1.08
N GLY A 176 1.76 -2.35 1.08
CA GLY A 176 2.82 -2.91 0.24
C GLY A 176 3.09 -4.38 0.53
N THR A 177 3.05 -4.79 1.80
CA THR A 177 3.17 -6.20 2.20
C THR A 177 2.02 -7.04 1.66
N VAL A 178 0.77 -6.58 1.82
CA VAL A 178 -0.41 -7.30 1.31
C VAL A 178 -0.41 -7.36 -0.23
N LEU A 179 -0.02 -6.27 -0.89
CA LEU A 179 0.11 -6.23 -2.35
C LEU A 179 1.21 -7.17 -2.86
N THR A 180 2.37 -7.19 -2.19
CA THR A 180 3.48 -8.10 -2.51
C THR A 180 3.02 -9.55 -2.43
N TRP A 181 2.36 -9.92 -1.32
CA TRP A 181 1.78 -11.26 -1.15
C TRP A 181 0.78 -11.59 -2.27
N ALA A 182 -0.12 -10.66 -2.59
CA ALA A 182 -1.13 -10.85 -3.62
C ALA A 182 -0.50 -11.10 -5.01
N LEU A 183 0.53 -10.34 -5.36
CA LEU A 183 1.29 -10.47 -6.61
C LEU A 183 2.07 -11.78 -6.69
N VAL A 184 2.68 -12.23 -5.59
CA VAL A 184 3.37 -13.53 -5.52
C VAL A 184 2.36 -14.67 -5.68
N GLU A 185 1.24 -14.64 -4.96
CA GLU A 185 0.15 -15.62 -5.13
C GLU A 185 -0.36 -15.65 -6.57
N GLN A 186 -0.46 -14.48 -7.21
CA GLN A 186 -0.86 -14.38 -8.61
C GLN A 186 0.17 -15.02 -9.54
N ALA A 187 1.46 -14.79 -9.29
CA ALA A 187 2.55 -15.42 -10.06
C ALA A 187 2.49 -16.94 -9.95
N VAL A 188 2.31 -17.47 -8.75
CA VAL A 188 2.20 -18.92 -8.49
C VAL A 188 0.96 -19.50 -9.17
N ALA A 189 -0.20 -18.85 -9.01
CA ALA A 189 -1.47 -19.33 -9.59
C ALA A 189 -1.47 -19.31 -11.12
N THR A 190 -0.91 -18.26 -11.73
CA THR A 190 -0.90 -18.08 -13.19
C THR A 190 0.32 -18.69 -13.87
N ARG A 191 1.33 -19.14 -13.10
CA ARG A 191 2.65 -19.56 -13.57
C ARG A 191 3.30 -18.53 -14.50
N ARG A 192 3.15 -17.25 -14.15
CA ARG A 192 3.71 -16.09 -14.87
C ARG A 192 4.76 -15.39 -14.04
N LEU A 193 5.77 -14.84 -14.70
CA LEU A 193 6.88 -14.15 -14.04
C LEU A 193 6.62 -12.65 -13.88
N VAL A 194 5.75 -12.04 -14.69
CA VAL A 194 5.42 -10.60 -14.55
C VAL A 194 4.89 -10.23 -13.16
N PRO A 195 3.93 -10.95 -12.55
CA PRO A 195 3.46 -10.61 -11.21
C PRO A 195 4.57 -10.77 -10.16
N ALA A 196 5.47 -11.74 -10.33
CA ALA A 196 6.63 -11.90 -9.45
C ALA A 196 7.61 -10.74 -9.58
N ALA A 197 7.90 -10.28 -10.81
CA ALA A 197 8.73 -9.10 -11.04
C ALA A 197 8.11 -7.84 -10.41
N ALA A 198 6.79 -7.66 -10.56
CA ALA A 198 6.07 -6.56 -9.91
C ALA A 198 6.13 -6.68 -8.38
N ALA A 199 6.00 -7.89 -7.82
CA ALA A 199 6.12 -8.12 -6.39
C ALA A 199 7.50 -7.70 -5.85
N ILE A 200 8.58 -7.99 -6.57
CA ILE A 200 9.94 -7.58 -6.19
C ILE A 200 10.05 -6.05 -6.14
N VAL A 201 9.50 -5.35 -7.13
CA VAL A 201 9.51 -3.87 -7.15
C VAL A 201 8.72 -3.31 -5.97
N VAL A 202 7.52 -3.82 -5.70
CA VAL A 202 6.69 -3.39 -4.57
C VAL A 202 7.38 -3.69 -3.24
N ALA A 203 7.97 -4.87 -3.08
CA ALA A 203 8.72 -5.26 -1.89
C ALA A 203 9.93 -4.35 -1.66
N MET A 204 10.68 -4.01 -2.70
CA MET A 204 11.83 -3.09 -2.61
C MET A 204 11.38 -1.68 -2.19
N LEU A 205 10.33 -1.14 -2.80
CA LEU A 205 9.77 0.16 -2.40
C LEU A 205 9.25 0.14 -0.96
N THR A 206 8.68 -0.98 -0.54
CA THR A 206 8.15 -1.18 0.82
C THR A 206 9.29 -1.26 1.85
N ALA A 207 10.32 -2.06 1.59
CA ALA A 207 11.48 -2.22 2.46
C ALA A 207 12.28 -0.92 2.61
N THR A 208 12.23 -0.04 1.61
CA THR A 208 12.92 1.26 1.63
C THR A 208 12.06 2.39 2.21
N LEU A 209 10.85 2.10 2.73
CA LEU A 209 10.05 3.09 3.46
C LEU A 209 10.61 3.42 4.84
N ALA A 210 11.14 2.42 5.54
CA ALA A 210 11.67 2.53 6.88
C ALA A 210 12.50 1.29 7.22
N PRO A 211 13.36 1.33 8.26
CA PRO A 211 14.08 0.14 8.75
C PRO A 211 13.18 -1.03 9.19
N ARG A 212 11.88 -0.80 9.39
CA ARG A 212 10.88 -1.80 9.78
C ARG A 212 10.05 -2.32 8.60
N GLY A 213 10.35 -1.87 7.38
CA GLY A 213 9.64 -2.24 6.15
C GLY A 213 9.99 -3.63 5.63
#